data_AF-A0ABD2JRP0-F1
#
_entry.id   AF-A0ABD2JRP0-F1
#
_cell.length_a   1.000
_cell.length_b   1.000
_cell.length_c   1.000
_cell.angle_alpha   90.00
_cell.angle_beta   90.00
_cell.angle_gamma   90.00
#
_symmetry.space_group_name_H-M   'P 1'
#
loop_
_entity.id
_entity.type
_entity.pdbx_description
1 polymer ?
#
loop_
_entity_poly.entity_id
_entity_poly.type
_entity_poly.pdbx_seq_one_letter_code
_entity_poly.pdbx_strand_id
1 'polypeptide(L)'
;MKHNRCLNDRLPSGGQFHGHFGPTRAAEHSNCVDDRDGGGYFINAATGQFDPTHPAIVEDAKDTANPRTVFGLIVTALGRRRANGTPPFTVLSCDNVVKNGEMAHNACVGTARALGQTELADWISENVAFPNGMVDRITPVTGDIERVACQQNHGIEDAWPVFCESFKQWVLEDNFRAGRPALEKEQRERERKKEERRALKEDGQQQKQQQKNMRQRSRATTGRRRTSGNKWSRRQQRKA
;
A
#
# COMPACT_ATOMS: atom_id res chain seq x y z
N MET A 1 -3.82 -26.82 5.87
CA MET A 1 -3.56 -25.96 7.04
C MET A 1 -2.06 -25.96 7.31
N LYS A 2 -1.33 -24.97 6.80
CA LYS A 2 0.11 -24.80 7.10
C LYS A 2 0.39 -23.31 7.33
N HIS A 3 0.41 -22.99 8.62
CA HIS A 3 1.18 -22.01 9.38
C HIS A 3 1.85 -20.86 8.60
N ASN A 4 1.33 -19.65 8.84
CA ASN A 4 2.04 -18.40 8.56
C ASN A 4 3.06 -18.13 9.68
N ARG A 5 4.31 -17.91 9.30
CA ARG A 5 5.29 -17.20 10.14
C ARG A 5 5.82 -16.05 9.31
N CYS A 6 5.43 -14.82 9.68
CA CYS A 6 6.18 -13.63 9.29
C CYS A 6 6.18 -12.65 10.46
N LEU A 7 7.35 -12.03 10.64
CA LEU A 7 7.77 -11.02 11.62
C LEU A 7 7.94 -11.41 13.10
N ASN A 8 7.11 -12.24 13.73
CA ASN A 8 7.31 -12.55 15.17
C ASN A 8 8.37 -13.64 15.47
N ASP A 9 8.67 -14.53 14.51
CA ASP A 9 9.46 -15.74 14.80
C ASP A 9 10.97 -15.63 14.53
N ARG A 10 11.46 -14.50 14.02
CA ARG A 10 12.90 -14.25 13.82
C ARG A 10 13.27 -12.77 13.94
N LEU A 11 12.93 -12.14 15.06
CA LEU A 11 13.72 -10.98 15.47
C LEU A 11 15.07 -11.50 15.97
N PRO A 12 16.20 -11.17 15.33
CA PRO A 12 17.52 -11.56 15.84
C PRO A 12 17.69 -11.01 17.26
N SER A 13 18.21 -11.85 18.15
CA SER A 13 18.47 -11.52 19.53
C SER A 13 19.26 -10.20 19.66
N GLY A 14 18.62 -9.17 20.21
CA GLY A 14 19.21 -8.11 21.05
C GLY A 14 20.23 -7.13 20.47
N GLY A 15 20.74 -7.28 19.23
CA GLY A 15 21.97 -6.55 18.84
C GLY A 15 21.85 -5.40 17.85
N GLN A 16 20.93 -5.44 16.86
CA GLN A 16 21.13 -4.67 15.61
C GLN A 16 20.06 -3.63 15.23
N PHE A 17 18.89 -3.60 15.88
CA PHE A 17 17.87 -2.58 15.57
C PHE A 17 18.19 -1.18 16.10
N HIS A 18 19.18 -1.06 16.98
CA HIS A 18 19.47 0.19 17.71
C HIS A 18 20.09 1.29 16.85
N GLY A 19 20.77 0.92 15.74
CA GLY A 19 21.48 1.86 14.88
C GLY A 19 20.62 2.60 13.85
N HIS A 20 19.42 2.11 13.53
CA HIS A 20 18.57 2.69 12.49
C HIS A 20 17.76 3.92 12.94
N PHE A 21 17.63 4.14 14.25
CA PHE A 21 16.93 5.30 14.83
C PHE A 21 17.84 6.50 15.14
N GLY A 22 19.05 6.52 14.54
CA GLY A 22 20.08 7.55 14.76
C GLY A 22 19.65 8.98 14.41
N PRO A 23 20.49 9.98 14.77
CA PRO A 23 20.09 11.37 14.93
C PRO A 23 19.71 12.12 13.64
N THR A 24 20.05 11.62 12.44
CA THR A 24 20.10 12.46 11.23
C THR A 24 19.20 12.06 10.06
N ARG A 25 18.37 11.01 10.12
CA ARG A 25 17.60 10.61 8.91
C ARG A 25 16.17 10.08 9.03
N ALA A 26 15.64 9.87 10.23
CA ALA A 26 14.28 9.34 10.36
C ALA A 26 13.25 10.48 10.37
N ALA A 27 12.79 10.89 9.19
CA ALA A 27 11.60 11.75 9.07
C ALA A 27 10.31 10.95 9.34
N GLU A 28 10.32 9.64 9.02
CA GLU A 28 9.13 8.79 9.05
C GLU A 28 9.51 7.37 9.46
N HIS A 29 8.71 6.77 10.34
CA HIS A 29 8.72 5.31 10.53
C HIS A 29 7.33 4.79 10.17
N SER A 30 7.28 4.10 9.02
CA SER A 30 6.10 3.38 8.57
C SER A 30 6.16 1.93 9.04
N ASN A 31 5.09 1.43 9.64
CA ASN A 31 4.98 0.01 10.00
C ASN A 31 3.75 -0.61 9.34
N CYS A 32 3.91 -1.86 8.90
CA CYS A 32 2.81 -2.76 8.60
C CYS A 32 2.89 -3.91 9.60
N VAL A 33 1.90 -4.04 10.46
CA VAL A 33 1.80 -5.11 11.46
C VAL A 33 0.59 -5.97 11.07
N ASP A 34 0.84 -7.27 10.83
CA ASP A 34 -0.20 -8.23 10.44
C ASP A 34 -1.30 -8.30 11.52
N ASP A 35 -2.50 -7.81 11.20
CA ASP A 35 -3.66 -7.72 12.11
C ASP A 35 -4.62 -8.91 12.00
N ARG A 36 -4.12 -10.10 11.66
CA ARG A 36 -5.02 -11.24 11.42
C ARG A 36 -5.87 -11.67 12.61
N ASP A 37 -5.54 -11.26 13.84
CA ASP A 37 -6.29 -11.63 15.06
C ASP A 37 -6.28 -10.53 16.17
N GLY A 38 -6.09 -9.24 15.85
CA GLY A 38 -5.91 -8.18 16.88
C GLY A 38 -4.54 -8.19 17.58
N GLY A 39 -3.65 -9.09 17.16
CA GLY A 39 -2.34 -9.34 17.76
C GLY A 39 -1.24 -8.35 17.39
N GLY A 40 -1.50 -7.41 16.47
CA GLY A 40 -0.51 -6.42 16.04
C GLY A 40 -0.43 -5.22 16.99
N TYR A 41 -1.59 -4.70 17.42
CA TYR A 41 -1.75 -3.47 18.21
C TYR A 41 -1.98 -3.74 19.70
N PHE A 42 -1.92 -5.00 20.12
CA PHE A 42 -2.20 -5.45 21.49
C PHE A 42 -3.56 -4.94 21.99
N ILE A 43 -4.60 -5.11 21.17
CA ILE A 43 -5.95 -4.65 21.51
C ILE A 43 -6.72 -5.83 22.12
N ASN A 44 -7.37 -5.59 23.25
CA ASN A 44 -8.30 -6.52 23.84
C ASN A 44 -9.59 -6.57 22.99
N ALA A 45 -9.86 -7.71 22.36
CA ALA A 45 -11.00 -7.87 21.45
C ALA A 45 -12.38 -7.59 22.08
N ALA A 46 -12.52 -7.76 23.40
CA ALA A 46 -13.79 -7.51 24.09
C ALA A 46 -14.04 -6.02 24.37
N THR A 47 -12.98 -5.24 24.58
CA THR A 47 -13.08 -3.82 24.95
C THR A 47 -12.72 -2.86 23.83
N GLY A 48 -11.99 -3.34 22.81
CA GLY A 48 -11.40 -2.51 21.76
C GLY A 48 -10.31 -1.57 22.28
N GLN A 49 -9.80 -1.79 23.49
CA GLN A 49 -8.76 -0.97 24.12
C GLN A 49 -7.42 -1.71 24.17
N PHE A 50 -6.32 -0.97 24.34
CA PHE A 50 -5.00 -1.55 24.56
C PHE A 50 -5.00 -2.48 25.77
N ASP A 51 -4.38 -3.66 25.62
CA ASP A 51 -4.25 -4.69 26.64
C ASP A 51 -2.85 -4.65 27.28
N PRO A 52 -2.68 -4.01 28.45
CA PRO A 52 -1.40 -4.00 29.15
C PRO A 52 -1.02 -5.37 29.72
N THR A 53 -1.96 -6.32 29.78
CA THR A 53 -1.73 -7.67 30.32
C THR A 53 -1.26 -8.65 29.26
N HIS A 54 -1.18 -8.24 28.00
CA HIS A 54 -0.71 -9.09 26.92
C HIS A 54 0.70 -9.63 27.23
N PRO A 55 0.97 -10.95 27.11
CA PRO A 55 2.24 -11.55 27.55
C PRO A 55 3.49 -10.91 26.96
N ALA A 56 3.42 -10.46 25.69
CA ALA A 56 4.54 -9.78 25.04
C ALA A 56 4.84 -8.39 25.62
N ILE A 57 3.80 -7.66 26.06
CA ILE A 57 3.96 -6.34 26.72
C ILE A 57 4.50 -6.53 28.14
N VAL A 58 3.99 -7.54 28.86
CA VAL A 58 4.49 -7.91 30.18
C VAL A 58 5.97 -8.33 30.11
N GLU A 59 6.39 -9.01 29.05
CA GLU A 59 7.79 -9.37 28.83
C GLU A 59 8.66 -8.14 28.57
N ASP A 60 8.21 -7.21 27.71
CA ASP A 60 8.91 -5.95 27.45
C ASP A 60 9.03 -5.09 28.73
N ALA A 61 8.06 -5.16 29.63
CA ALA A 61 8.10 -4.45 30.91
C ALA A 61 9.20 -4.97 31.86
N LYS A 62 9.71 -6.19 31.67
CA LYS A 62 10.81 -6.73 32.48
C LYS A 62 12.17 -6.13 32.10
N ASP A 63 12.37 -5.79 30.83
CA ASP A 63 13.58 -5.11 30.33
C ASP A 63 13.19 -3.98 29.37
N THR A 64 12.89 -2.82 29.96
CA THR A 64 12.51 -1.63 29.20
C THR A 64 13.63 -1.07 28.33
N ALA A 65 14.89 -1.50 28.52
CA ALA A 65 16.00 -1.06 27.69
C ALA A 65 16.10 -1.86 26.38
N ASN A 66 15.61 -3.11 26.37
CA ASN A 66 15.65 -4.03 25.23
C ASN A 66 14.29 -4.68 24.93
N PRO A 67 13.24 -3.88 24.62
CA PRO A 67 11.95 -4.43 24.27
C PRO A 67 12.01 -5.21 22.95
N ARG A 68 11.10 -6.17 22.81
CA ARG A 68 11.00 -7.06 21.66
C ARG A 68 9.78 -6.74 20.80
N THR A 69 8.75 -6.13 21.36
CA THR A 69 7.57 -5.73 20.59
C THR A 69 7.85 -4.49 19.74
N VAL A 70 7.12 -4.35 18.63
CA VAL A 70 7.23 -3.18 17.75
C VAL A 70 6.95 -1.88 18.51
N PHE A 71 5.93 -1.86 19.37
CA PHE A 71 5.57 -0.68 20.16
C PHE A 71 6.59 -0.40 21.26
N GLY A 72 7.15 -1.43 21.92
CA GLY A 72 8.24 -1.25 22.87
C GLY A 72 9.48 -0.63 22.21
N LEU A 73 9.85 -1.10 21.01
CA LEU A 73 10.95 -0.55 20.22
C LEU A 73 10.71 0.92 19.83
N ILE A 74 9.50 1.25 19.37
CA ILE A 74 9.11 2.63 19.02
C ILE A 74 9.18 3.55 20.25
N VAL A 75 8.58 3.14 21.37
CA VAL A 75 8.58 3.90 22.64
C VAL A 75 10.02 4.13 23.12
N THR A 76 10.86 3.10 23.09
CA THR A 76 12.27 3.21 23.49
C THR A 76 13.04 4.16 22.58
N ALA A 77 12.83 4.11 21.27
CA ALA A 77 13.44 5.03 20.32
C ALA A 77 12.99 6.48 20.58
N LEU A 78 11.71 6.71 20.84
CA LEU A 78 11.15 8.03 21.18
C LEU A 78 11.72 8.56 22.51
N GLY A 79 11.84 7.70 23.52
CA GLY A 79 12.47 8.04 24.80
C GLY A 79 13.93 8.49 24.63
N ARG A 80 14.72 7.77 23.83
CA ARG A 80 16.10 8.15 23.51
C ARG A 80 16.18 9.49 22.76
N ARG A 81 15.25 9.75 21.83
CA ARG A 81 15.18 11.03 21.11
C ARG A 81 14.87 12.18 22.05
N ARG A 82 13.87 12.02 22.92
CA ARG A 82 13.53 13.01 23.96
C ARG A 82 14.75 13.30 24.85
N ALA A 83 15.42 12.28 25.37
CA ALA A 83 16.59 12.43 26.23
C ALA A 83 17.75 13.19 25.55
N ASN A 84 17.89 13.04 24.24
CA ASN A 84 18.94 13.70 23.44
C ASN A 84 18.50 15.05 22.84
N GLY A 85 17.30 15.55 23.13
CA GLY A 85 16.77 16.78 22.54
C GLY A 85 16.48 16.67 21.03
N THR A 86 16.40 15.46 20.49
CA THR A 86 16.08 15.23 19.08
C THR A 86 14.57 15.24 18.87
N PRO A 87 14.02 15.98 17.89
CA PRO A 87 12.57 16.02 17.62
C PRO A 87 11.97 14.62 17.39
N PRO A 88 10.71 14.34 17.78
CA PRO A 88 10.07 13.06 17.50
C PRO A 88 9.90 12.80 15.99
N PHE A 89 9.81 11.53 15.60
CA PHE A 89 9.36 11.13 14.26
C PHE A 89 7.84 10.90 14.25
N THR A 90 7.23 10.93 13.07
CA THR A 90 5.84 10.47 12.88
C THR A 90 5.77 8.95 12.87
N VAL A 91 4.76 8.38 13.54
CA VAL A 91 4.43 6.95 13.48
C VAL A 91 3.26 6.78 12.51
N LEU A 92 3.55 6.23 11.33
CA LEU A 92 2.56 6.05 10.27
C LEU A 92 2.18 4.57 10.15
N SER A 93 0.94 4.24 10.51
CA SER A 93 0.41 2.90 10.25
C SER A 93 -0.06 2.80 8.81
N CYS A 94 0.34 1.71 8.15
CA CYS A 94 -0.14 1.31 6.83
C CYS A 94 -1.00 0.04 6.90
N ASP A 95 -1.54 -0.29 8.07
CA ASP A 95 -2.41 -1.46 8.23
C ASP A 95 -3.83 -1.15 7.80
N ASN A 96 -4.52 -2.16 7.28
CA ASN A 96 -5.88 -2.06 6.79
C ASN A 96 -6.89 -2.19 7.95
N VAL A 97 -6.80 -1.26 8.89
CA VAL A 97 -7.64 -1.23 10.09
C VAL A 97 -8.26 0.16 10.26
N VAL A 98 -9.48 0.21 10.79
CA VAL A 98 -10.24 1.48 10.94
C VAL A 98 -9.57 2.37 11.97
N LYS A 99 -9.25 3.63 11.64
CA LYS A 99 -8.52 4.55 12.53
C LYS A 99 -7.16 3.99 12.98
N ASN A 100 -6.39 3.48 12.02
CA ASN A 100 -5.06 2.91 12.23
C ASN A 100 -4.06 3.84 12.94
N GLY A 101 -4.14 5.16 12.70
CA GLY A 101 -3.38 6.16 13.43
C GLY A 101 -3.76 6.21 14.92
N GLU A 102 -5.06 6.27 15.22
CA GLU A 102 -5.55 6.25 16.62
C GLU A 102 -5.16 4.95 17.33
N MET A 103 -5.22 3.80 16.65
CA MET A 103 -4.76 2.52 17.21
C MET A 103 -3.26 2.53 17.49
N ALA A 104 -2.43 3.03 16.57
CA ALA A 104 -0.99 3.16 16.77
C ALA A 104 -0.65 4.09 17.94
N HIS A 105 -1.38 5.20 18.06
CA HIS A 105 -1.28 6.13 19.19
C HIS A 105 -1.56 5.41 20.51
N ASN A 106 -2.71 4.74 20.61
CA ASN A 106 -3.14 4.05 21.83
C ASN A 106 -2.18 2.93 22.22
N ALA A 107 -1.66 2.19 21.23
CA ALA A 107 -0.66 1.15 21.46
C ALA A 107 0.68 1.73 21.95
N CYS A 108 1.17 2.84 21.38
CA CYS A 108 2.39 3.50 21.85
C CYS A 108 2.24 4.04 23.27
N VAL A 109 1.18 4.81 23.53
CA VAL A 109 0.92 5.43 24.83
C VAL A 109 0.64 4.36 25.89
N GLY A 110 -0.17 3.36 25.55
CA GLY A 110 -0.46 2.21 26.42
C GLY A 110 0.80 1.41 26.75
N THR A 111 1.65 1.14 25.76
CA THR A 111 2.93 0.47 25.97
C THR A 111 3.83 1.29 26.89
N ALA A 112 4.02 2.59 26.63
CA ALA A 112 4.84 3.45 27.49
C ALA A 112 4.36 3.44 28.96
N ARG A 113 3.04 3.46 29.19
CA ARG A 113 2.45 3.32 30.54
C ARG A 113 2.71 1.94 31.15
N ALA A 114 2.55 0.86 30.36
CA ALA A 114 2.81 -0.51 30.82
C ALA A 114 4.29 -0.74 31.18
N LEU A 115 5.22 -0.03 30.52
CA LEU A 115 6.65 -0.02 30.85
C LEU A 115 6.99 0.86 32.07
N GLY A 116 5.99 1.48 32.72
CA GLY A 116 6.20 2.38 33.87
C GLY A 116 6.72 3.77 33.50
N GLN A 117 6.66 4.16 32.22
CA GLN A 117 7.22 5.41 31.69
C GLN A 117 6.11 6.46 31.48
N THR A 118 5.36 6.81 32.53
CA THR A 118 4.19 7.70 32.43
C THR A 118 4.50 9.06 31.80
N GLU A 119 5.59 9.72 32.24
CA GLU A 119 5.98 11.01 31.64
C GLU A 119 6.35 10.89 30.15
N LEU A 120 6.89 9.75 29.74
CA LEU A 120 7.17 9.50 28.32
C LEU A 120 5.87 9.27 27.55
N ALA A 121 4.92 8.54 28.13
CA ALA A 121 3.62 8.30 27.53
C ALA A 121 2.88 9.62 27.24
N ASP A 122 2.86 10.54 28.20
CA ASP A 122 2.20 11.84 28.04
C ASP A 122 2.93 12.70 27.00
N TRP A 123 4.27 12.71 27.04
CA TRP A 123 5.08 13.38 26.02
C TRP A 123 4.82 12.82 24.61
N ILE A 124 4.72 11.49 24.46
CA ILE A 124 4.39 10.83 23.18
C ILE A 124 3.03 11.31 22.69
N SER A 125 2.02 11.31 23.58
CA SER A 125 0.65 11.71 23.23
C SER A 125 0.57 13.15 22.70
N GLU A 126 1.39 14.05 23.26
CA GLU A 126 1.38 15.47 22.87
C GLU A 126 2.27 15.77 21.65
N ASN A 127 3.42 15.11 21.54
CA ASN A 127 4.49 15.53 20.63
C ASN A 127 4.60 14.67 19.37
N VAL A 128 4.13 13.42 19.39
CA VAL A 128 4.23 12.49 18.26
C VAL A 128 2.96 12.56 17.42
N ALA A 129 3.12 12.55 16.08
CA ALA A 129 1.98 12.47 15.18
C ALA A 129 1.69 11.02 14.78
N PHE A 130 0.39 10.71 14.70
CA PHE A 130 -0.17 9.42 14.32
C PHE A 130 -1.28 9.62 13.26
N PRO A 131 -0.93 10.03 12.03
CA PRO A 131 -1.91 10.26 10.97
C PRO A 131 -2.65 8.96 10.64
N ASN A 132 -3.97 9.04 10.47
CA ASN A 132 -4.73 7.93 9.89
C ASN A 132 -4.51 7.86 8.38
N GLY A 133 -4.67 6.66 7.84
CA GLY A 133 -4.63 6.44 6.41
C GLY A 133 -5.48 5.26 5.95
N MET A 134 -5.79 5.24 4.67
CA MET A 134 -6.37 4.09 3.98
C MET A 134 -5.39 3.65 2.90
N VAL A 135 -4.94 2.41 2.98
CA VAL A 135 -4.14 1.75 1.94
C VAL A 135 -5.02 0.76 1.21
N ASP A 136 -4.89 0.71 -0.12
CA ASP A 136 -5.58 -0.30 -0.91
C ASP A 136 -4.69 -0.79 -2.04
N ARG A 137 -4.34 -2.07 -1.97
CA ARG A 137 -3.65 -2.81 -3.02
C ARG A 137 -3.69 -4.32 -2.74
N ILE A 138 -4.34 -5.08 -3.62
CA ILE A 138 -4.28 -6.54 -3.55
C ILE A 138 -2.85 -7.01 -3.89
N THR A 139 -2.23 -7.67 -2.92
CA THR A 139 -0.86 -8.19 -2.98
C THR A 139 -0.85 -9.64 -2.50
N PRO A 140 -0.99 -10.62 -3.41
CA PRO A 140 -0.95 -12.04 -3.05
C PRO A 140 0.38 -12.43 -2.40
N VAL A 141 0.34 -13.49 -1.59
CA VAL A 141 1.55 -14.09 -1.03
C VAL A 141 2.40 -14.66 -2.16
N THR A 142 3.69 -14.31 -2.18
CA THR A 142 4.63 -14.90 -3.14
C THR A 142 4.82 -16.38 -2.86
N GLY A 143 4.48 -17.21 -3.85
CA GLY A 143 4.81 -18.63 -3.89
C GLY A 143 5.78 -18.95 -5.04
N ASP A 144 5.96 -20.25 -5.28
CA ASP A 144 6.83 -20.72 -6.36
C ASP A 144 6.28 -20.38 -7.75
N ILE A 145 4.96 -20.26 -7.90
CA ILE A 145 4.30 -19.86 -9.14
C ILE A 145 4.78 -18.47 -9.57
N GLU A 146 4.76 -17.52 -8.64
CA GLU A 146 5.20 -16.14 -8.86
C GLU A 146 6.70 -16.09 -9.21
N ARG A 147 7.53 -16.85 -8.50
CA ARG A 147 8.99 -16.93 -8.75
C ARG A 147 9.29 -17.43 -10.17
N VAL A 148 8.66 -18.53 -10.57
CA VAL A 148 8.83 -19.09 -11.92
C VAL A 148 8.30 -18.13 -12.99
N ALA A 149 7.15 -17.49 -12.75
CA ALA A 149 6.58 -16.51 -13.68
C ALA A 149 7.49 -15.29 -13.87
N CYS A 150 8.16 -14.82 -12.80
CA CYS A 150 9.12 -13.73 -12.88
C CYS A 150 10.28 -14.06 -13.83
N GLN A 151 10.88 -15.25 -13.66
CA GLN A 151 11.95 -15.72 -14.53
C GLN A 151 11.48 -15.90 -15.98
N GLN A 152 10.31 -16.51 -16.20
CA GLN A 152 9.82 -16.81 -17.55
C GLN A 152 9.41 -15.56 -18.33
N ASN A 153 8.73 -14.61 -17.68
CA ASN A 153 8.16 -13.44 -18.36
C ASN A 153 9.15 -12.28 -18.45
N HIS A 154 10.11 -12.19 -17.53
CA HIS A 154 11.02 -11.05 -17.43
C HIS A 154 12.50 -11.45 -17.50
N GLY A 155 12.83 -12.73 -17.46
CA GLY A 155 14.22 -13.21 -17.47
C GLY A 155 14.97 -12.95 -16.16
N ILE A 156 14.25 -12.64 -15.08
CA ILE A 156 14.83 -12.23 -13.79
C ILE A 156 14.64 -13.35 -12.77
N GLU A 157 15.76 -13.82 -12.21
CA GLU A 157 15.75 -14.81 -11.13
C GLU A 157 15.66 -14.07 -9.79
N ASP A 158 14.42 -13.79 -9.37
CA ASP A 158 14.13 -13.15 -8.09
C ASP A 158 13.72 -14.22 -7.05
N ALA A 159 14.38 -14.23 -5.91
CA ALA A 159 14.06 -15.13 -4.81
C ALA A 159 12.72 -14.78 -4.15
N TRP A 160 12.29 -13.51 -4.20
CA TRP A 160 11.09 -13.03 -3.54
C TRP A 160 10.38 -11.90 -4.32
N PRO A 161 9.90 -12.17 -5.56
CA PRO A 161 9.17 -11.17 -6.32
C PRO A 161 7.82 -10.86 -5.67
N VAL A 162 7.43 -9.58 -5.67
CA VAL A 162 6.13 -9.15 -5.15
C VAL A 162 5.17 -8.87 -6.31
N PHE A 163 4.28 -9.81 -6.56
CA PHE A 163 3.17 -9.60 -7.49
C PHE A 163 2.04 -8.85 -6.79
N CYS A 164 1.38 -8.00 -7.56
CA CYS A 164 0.31 -7.16 -7.08
C CYS A 164 -0.53 -6.70 -8.26
N GLU A 165 -1.76 -6.32 -7.98
CA GLU A 165 -2.58 -5.72 -9.01
C GLU A 165 -2.05 -4.34 -9.45
N SER A 166 -2.59 -3.85 -10.56
CA SER A 166 -2.24 -2.54 -11.10
C SER A 166 -2.86 -1.38 -10.29
N PHE A 167 -4.05 -1.62 -9.72
CA PHE A 167 -4.72 -0.68 -8.84
C PHE A 167 -3.89 -0.48 -7.56
N LYS A 168 -3.88 0.75 -7.08
CA LYS A 168 -3.24 1.14 -5.83
C LYS A 168 -3.80 2.49 -5.42
N GLN A 169 -4.18 2.60 -4.16
CA GLN A 169 -4.64 3.84 -3.55
C GLN A 169 -4.01 3.99 -2.18
N TRP A 170 -3.68 5.24 -1.85
CA TRP A 170 -3.22 5.59 -0.52
C TRP A 170 -3.79 6.97 -0.18
N VAL A 171 -4.63 7.02 0.82
CA VAL A 171 -5.19 8.25 1.39
C VAL A 171 -4.57 8.42 2.76
N LEU A 172 -4.09 9.63 3.07
CA LEU A 172 -3.38 9.95 4.30
C LEU A 172 -3.90 11.26 4.87
N GLU A 173 -4.07 11.32 6.17
CA GLU A 173 -4.16 12.58 6.89
C GLU A 173 -2.82 13.32 6.81
N ASP A 174 -2.86 14.63 6.55
CA ASP A 174 -1.66 15.46 6.46
C ASP A 174 -1.22 15.97 7.85
N ASN A 175 -0.81 15.04 8.72
CA ASN A 175 -0.34 15.33 10.08
C ASN A 175 1.04 14.70 10.33
N PHE A 176 2.10 15.46 10.07
CA PHE A 176 3.48 14.99 10.18
C PHE A 176 4.37 15.98 10.94
N ARG A 177 5.25 15.47 11.82
CA ARG A 177 6.11 16.32 12.68
C ARG A 177 7.47 16.68 12.06
N ALA A 178 8.01 15.81 11.20
CA ALA A 178 9.37 15.97 10.65
C ALA A 178 9.36 16.17 9.12
N GLY A 179 8.28 16.76 8.60
CA GLY A 179 8.02 16.80 7.16
C GLY A 179 7.65 15.42 6.61
N ARG A 180 7.40 15.37 5.30
CA ARG A 180 7.10 14.14 4.56
C ARG A 180 7.46 14.26 3.07
N PRO A 181 7.64 13.15 2.35
CA PRO A 181 7.71 13.18 0.89
C PRO A 181 6.48 13.87 0.28
N ALA A 182 6.67 14.50 -0.87
CA ALA A 182 5.61 15.15 -1.62
C ALA A 182 4.74 14.13 -2.38
N LEU A 183 4.06 13.26 -1.63
CA LEU A 183 3.26 12.12 -2.14
C LEU A 183 2.15 12.57 -3.11
N GLU A 184 1.64 13.79 -2.96
CA GLU A 184 0.62 14.40 -3.84
C GLU A 184 1.14 14.57 -5.27
N LYS A 185 2.44 14.87 -5.43
CA LYS A 185 3.03 15.04 -6.76
C LYS A 185 2.99 13.72 -7.52
N GLU A 186 3.31 12.61 -6.85
CA GLU A 186 3.21 11.29 -7.46
C GLU A 186 1.77 10.89 -7.77
N GLN A 187 0.82 11.19 -6.87
CA GLN A 187 -0.60 10.93 -7.12
C GLN A 187 -1.09 11.68 -8.37
N ARG A 188 -0.81 12.99 -8.47
CA ARG A 188 -1.18 13.82 -9.63
C ARG A 188 -0.54 13.33 -10.92
N GLU A 189 0.74 12.94 -10.89
CA GLU A 189 1.41 12.43 -12.09
C GLU A 189 0.79 11.10 -12.57
N ARG A 190 0.40 10.23 -11.62
CA ARG A 190 -0.29 8.97 -11.94
C ARG A 190 -1.68 9.22 -12.52
N GLU A 191 -2.44 10.16 -11.98
CA GLU A 191 -3.74 10.58 -12.50
C GLU A 191 -3.61 11.12 -13.93
N ARG A 192 -2.65 12.02 -14.18
CA ARG A 192 -2.37 12.55 -15.52
C ARG A 192 -2.05 11.43 -16.52
N LYS A 193 -1.16 10.50 -16.17
CA LYS A 193 -0.82 9.35 -17.04
C LYS A 193 -2.02 8.42 -17.29
N LYS A 194 -2.94 8.32 -16.33
CA LYS A 194 -4.17 7.53 -16.47
C LYS A 194 -5.14 8.19 -17.45
N GLU A 195 -5.30 9.52 -17.37
CA GLU A 195 -6.10 10.32 -18.31
C GLU A 195 -5.53 10.26 -19.74
N GLU A 196 -4.22 10.44 -19.90
CA GLU A 196 -3.54 10.31 -21.20
C GLU A 196 -3.79 8.93 -21.84
N ARG A 197 -3.65 7.85 -21.06
CA ARG A 197 -3.93 6.48 -21.53
C ARG A 197 -5.40 6.26 -21.87
N ARG A 198 -6.32 6.92 -21.16
CA ARG A 198 -7.76 6.84 -21.45
C ARG A 198 -8.09 7.55 -22.76
N ALA A 199 -7.56 8.75 -22.98
CA ALA A 199 -7.72 9.51 -24.22
C ALA A 199 -7.21 8.70 -25.43
N LEU A 200 -6.01 8.12 -25.35
CA LEU A 200 -5.45 7.27 -26.42
C LEU A 200 -6.31 6.04 -26.74
N LYS A 201 -6.96 5.44 -25.73
CA LYS A 201 -7.88 4.31 -25.93
C LYS A 201 -9.18 4.76 -26.62
N GLU A 202 -9.72 5.91 -26.22
CA GLU A 202 -10.93 6.49 -26.81
C GLU A 202 -10.68 6.88 -28.28
N ASP A 203 -9.54 7.51 -28.60
CA ASP A 203 -9.12 7.83 -29.97
C ASP A 203 -8.96 6.58 -30.83
N GLY A 204 -8.28 5.55 -30.30
CA GLY A 204 -8.12 4.27 -30.98
C GLY A 204 -9.45 3.57 -31.26
N GLN A 205 -10.44 3.69 -30.37
CA GLN A 205 -11.79 3.18 -30.58
C GLN A 205 -12.54 3.98 -31.66
N GLN A 206 -12.44 5.31 -31.65
CA GLN A 206 -13.04 6.18 -32.67
C GLN A 206 -12.47 5.89 -34.06
N GLN A 207 -11.15 5.74 -34.19
CA GLN A 207 -10.51 5.39 -35.47
C GLN A 207 -10.97 4.03 -36.00
N LYS A 208 -11.05 3.02 -35.12
CA LYS A 208 -11.58 1.69 -35.49
C LYS A 208 -13.05 1.79 -35.95
N GLN A 209 -13.85 2.62 -35.30
CA GLN A 209 -15.24 2.83 -35.67
C GLN A 209 -15.38 3.57 -37.00
N GLN A 210 -14.57 4.60 -37.25
CA GLN A 210 -14.53 5.32 -38.52
C GLN A 210 -14.09 4.39 -39.67
N GLN A 211 -13.08 3.55 -39.48
CA GLN A 211 -12.68 2.55 -40.48
C GLN A 211 -13.80 1.54 -40.76
N LYS A 212 -14.50 1.06 -39.73
CA LYS A 212 -15.68 0.19 -39.91
C LYS A 212 -16.76 0.88 -40.75
N ASN A 213 -17.09 2.13 -40.43
CA ASN A 213 -18.09 2.92 -41.16
C ASN A 213 -17.68 3.14 -42.62
N MET A 214 -16.41 3.46 -42.90
CA MET A 214 -15.89 3.58 -44.28
C MET A 214 -16.00 2.27 -45.05
N ARG A 215 -15.61 1.14 -44.44
CA ARG A 215 -15.71 -0.19 -45.05
C ARG A 215 -17.17 -0.55 -45.38
N GLN A 216 -18.11 -0.22 -44.49
CA GLN A 216 -19.54 -0.44 -44.72
C GLN A 216 -20.07 0.43 -45.87
N ARG A 217 -19.72 1.72 -45.90
CA ARG A 217 -20.10 2.65 -47.00
C ARG A 217 -19.55 2.18 -48.35
N SER A 218 -18.31 1.73 -48.40
CA SER A 218 -17.68 1.16 -49.61
C SER A 218 -18.41 -0.10 -50.09
N ARG A 219 -18.73 -1.04 -49.19
CA ARG A 219 -19.53 -2.24 -49.53
C ARG A 219 -20.91 -1.89 -50.10
N ALA A 220 -21.58 -0.89 -49.53
CA ALA A 220 -22.89 -0.44 -50.01
C ALA A 220 -22.82 0.19 -51.41
N THR A 221 -21.77 0.97 -51.72
CA THR A 221 -21.57 1.58 -53.04
C THR A 221 -21.22 0.53 -54.11
N THR A 222 -20.37 -0.44 -53.78
CA THR A 222 -20.01 -1.54 -54.70
C THR A 222 -21.19 -2.48 -54.97
N GLY A 223 -22.04 -2.75 -53.96
CA GLY A 223 -23.29 -3.50 -54.13
C GLY A 223 -24.32 -2.78 -55.02
N ARG A 224 -24.39 -1.44 -54.94
CA ARG A 224 -25.27 -0.61 -55.79
C ARG A 224 -24.81 -0.58 -57.25
N ARG A 225 -23.49 -0.59 -57.52
CA ARG A 225 -22.92 -0.70 -58.87
C ARG A 225 -23.15 -2.07 -59.53
N ARG A 226 -23.08 -3.17 -58.78
CA ARG A 226 -23.37 -4.54 -59.32
C ARG A 226 -24.85 -4.71 -59.72
N THR A 227 -25.76 -4.10 -58.98
CA THR A 227 -27.20 -4.18 -59.28
C THR A 227 -27.63 -3.26 -60.44
N SER A 228 -26.96 -2.13 -60.65
CA SER A 228 -27.19 -1.27 -61.82
C SER A 228 -26.56 -1.82 -63.12
N GLY A 229 -25.38 -2.45 -63.06
CA GLY A 229 -24.72 -3.06 -64.22
C GLY A 229 -25.49 -4.25 -64.80
N ASN A 230 -26.12 -5.08 -63.95
CA ASN A 230 -26.93 -6.21 -64.38
C ASN A 230 -28.29 -5.83 -64.99
N LYS A 231 -28.78 -4.59 -64.77
CA LYS A 231 -30.01 -4.10 -65.41
C LYS A 231 -29.78 -3.63 -66.85
N TRP A 232 -28.58 -3.17 -67.20
CA TRP A 232 -28.23 -2.77 -68.56
C TRP A 232 -27.94 -3.98 -69.47
N SER A 233 -27.21 -5.00 -68.98
CA SER A 233 -26.91 -6.20 -69.78
C SER A 233 -28.16 -7.02 -70.13
N ARG A 234 -29.11 -7.15 -69.19
CA ARG A 234 -30.40 -7.84 -69.43
C ARG A 234 -31.36 -7.10 -70.37
N ARG A 235 -31.14 -5.81 -70.63
CA ARG A 235 -31.97 -5.03 -71.56
C ARG A 235 -31.50 -5.15 -73.01
N GLN A 236 -30.23 -5.47 -73.26
CA GLN A 236 -29.71 -5.68 -74.62
C GLN A 236 -29.91 -7.12 -75.13
N GLN A 237 -30.04 -8.12 -74.25
CA GLN A 237 -30.36 -9.50 -74.65
C GLN A 237 -31.83 -9.77 -74.98
N ARG A 238 -32.72 -8.77 -74.89
CA ARG A 238 -34.15 -8.90 -75.26
C ARG A 238 -34.51 -8.16 -76.57
N LYS A 239 -33.52 -7.79 -77.39
CA LYS A 239 -33.70 -7.06 -78.65
C LYS A 239 -32.98 -7.71 -79.87
N ALA A 240 -32.50 -8.93 -79.74
CA ALA A 240 -32.10 -9.79 -80.86
C ALA A 240 -33.10 -10.95 -80.94
#